data_AF-A0A2V8LCF2-F1
#
_entry.id   AF-A0A2V8LCF2-F1
#
_cell.length_a   1.000
_cell.length_b   1.000
_cell.length_c   1.000
_cell.angle_alpha   90.00
_cell.angle_beta   90.00
_cell.angle_gamma   90.00
#
_symmetry.space_group_name_H-M   'P 1'
#
loop_
_entity.id
_entity.type
_entity.pdbx_description
1 polymer ?
#
loop_
_entity_poly.entity_id
_entity_poly.type
_entity_poly.pdbx_seq_one_letter_code
_entity_poly.pdbx_strand_id
1 'polypeptide(L)'
;MSQTARCDGYALITSLIVTVVVTGLVIGFISTLNTEQKIARNDTDYSSAFYAAEAGLEKLNSDLSKLFQQSVFPTQSAINGIQASSAQPQLDRVTYSIYSVSGGQSTTLGATLEAVDTTATVVSTAGWPASGFFMVAAEEIAYSGKDDTHFTGLGRTGAVKHANNASVSRSKLITLTEGPNAGLNAQVIPFTLDVAAQAGAGSEARLNREVQVALIPVFQFGVFSDSDLSFFAGPIFNFGGRVHTNGNLFLAAGSGTTLAQKVTVAAHVIRAELANGVSSEDRTGPVYVLQSTGSCNPAPGACRDLQIGEGSKKGGPASDPNKDWTTISLTTYNGNILNVDTGAKALTLPFVGGNASTIEIIRRAPANEDATSLIGQSRLYNQASLRILISDTTAKLPGNTGVPLNGNITGAPWNYSVAKMPTFRPPFAQADPNDVEFLTAANADETTNAELIDGFIKIERQNADATWTDVTTEILNYGISTNQTDAILRFQKPRWDAADGTNSIAATDYSPINLYDARESHWRTTPAPASMPKSAL
;
A
#
# COMPACT_ATOMS: atom_id res chain seq x y z
N MET A 1 -79.91 -33.89 83.73
CA MET A 1 -79.58 -32.86 82.71
C MET A 1 -78.70 -31.86 83.43
N SER A 2 -77.40 -31.71 83.17
CA SER A 2 -76.74 -31.46 81.90
C SER A 2 -75.23 -31.71 82.08
N GLN A 3 -74.61 -32.48 81.19
CA GLN A 3 -73.14 -32.54 81.05
C GLN A 3 -72.68 -31.29 80.30
N THR A 4 -71.85 -30.45 80.93
CA THR A 4 -71.02 -29.47 80.23
C THR A 4 -69.62 -30.07 80.05
N ALA A 5 -69.36 -30.57 78.84
CA ALA A 5 -68.03 -31.01 78.42
C ALA A 5 -67.07 -29.80 78.41
N ARG A 6 -65.94 -29.94 79.10
CA ARG A 6 -64.92 -28.90 79.23
C ARG A 6 -63.90 -29.10 78.10
N CYS A 7 -63.89 -28.20 77.10
CA CYS A 7 -63.06 -28.26 75.89
C CYS A 7 -61.69 -27.54 76.04
N ASP A 8 -60.98 -27.70 77.17
CA ASP A 8 -59.80 -26.88 77.50
C ASP A 8 -58.47 -27.34 76.83
N GLY A 9 -58.49 -28.25 75.85
CA GLY A 9 -57.27 -28.81 75.22
C GLY A 9 -57.11 -28.61 73.70
N TYR A 10 -58.18 -28.29 72.98
CA TYR A 10 -58.17 -28.29 71.51
C TYR A 10 -57.58 -26.99 70.91
N ALA A 11 -57.80 -25.85 71.58
CA ALA A 11 -57.35 -24.53 71.11
C ALA A 11 -55.82 -24.42 70.98
N LEU A 12 -55.07 -25.00 71.93
CA LEU A 12 -53.61 -25.02 71.92
C LEU A 12 -53.05 -25.89 70.78
N ILE A 13 -53.69 -27.03 70.51
CA ILE A 13 -53.27 -27.94 69.42
C ILE A 13 -53.57 -27.29 68.07
N THR A 14 -54.73 -26.66 67.90
CA THR A 14 -55.05 -25.92 66.66
C THR A 14 -54.14 -24.72 66.44
N SER A 15 -53.77 -23.97 67.49
CA SER A 15 -52.85 -22.84 67.35
C SER A 15 -51.43 -23.30 67.03
N LEU A 16 -50.96 -24.41 67.59
CA LEU A 16 -49.68 -25.03 67.25
C LEU A 16 -49.65 -25.53 65.81
N ILE A 17 -50.70 -26.21 65.34
CA ILE A 17 -50.78 -26.67 63.94
C ILE A 17 -50.79 -25.48 62.98
N VAL A 18 -51.59 -24.45 63.25
CA VAL A 18 -51.63 -23.23 62.43
C VAL A 18 -50.29 -22.51 62.46
N THR A 19 -49.64 -22.43 63.62
CA THR A 19 -48.30 -21.81 63.74
C THR A 19 -47.27 -22.58 62.93
N VAL A 20 -47.25 -23.92 63.00
CA VAL A 20 -46.32 -24.75 62.21
C VAL A 20 -46.56 -24.58 60.71
N VAL A 21 -47.82 -24.55 60.26
CA VAL A 21 -48.17 -24.37 58.85
C VAL A 21 -47.76 -22.97 58.36
N VAL A 22 -48.09 -21.91 59.11
CA VAL A 22 -47.74 -20.53 58.76
C VAL A 22 -46.22 -20.35 58.78
N THR A 23 -45.51 -20.92 59.75
CA THR A 23 -44.04 -20.85 59.81
C THR A 23 -43.41 -21.60 58.63
N GLY A 24 -43.96 -22.76 58.23
CA GLY A 24 -43.52 -23.49 57.04
C GLY A 24 -43.70 -22.68 55.75
N LEU A 25 -44.82 -21.97 55.60
CA LEU A 25 -45.06 -21.08 54.46
C LEU A 25 -44.11 -19.87 54.45
N VAL A 26 -43.86 -19.26 55.60
CA VAL A 26 -42.92 -18.12 55.71
C VAL A 26 -41.48 -18.55 55.39
N ILE A 27 -41.03 -19.71 55.89
CA ILE A 27 -39.71 -20.25 55.57
C ILE A 27 -39.61 -20.57 54.08
N GLY A 28 -40.64 -21.18 53.49
CA GLY A 28 -40.72 -21.44 52.05
C GLY A 28 -40.60 -20.17 51.23
N PHE A 29 -41.34 -19.12 51.60
CA PHE A 29 -41.32 -17.83 50.92
C PHE A 29 -39.96 -17.11 51.04
N ILE A 30 -39.35 -17.09 52.23
CA ILE A 30 -38.01 -16.51 52.43
C ILE A 30 -36.95 -17.26 51.60
N SER A 31 -37.05 -18.59 51.52
CA SER A 31 -36.16 -19.40 50.69
C SER A 31 -36.28 -19.04 49.21
N THR A 32 -37.51 -18.87 48.71
CA THR A 32 -37.76 -18.44 47.33
C THR A 32 -37.22 -17.04 47.06
N LEU A 33 -37.47 -16.06 47.95
CA LEU A 33 -36.95 -14.69 47.79
C LEU A 33 -35.42 -14.62 47.79
N ASN A 34 -34.77 -15.36 48.69
CA ASN A 34 -33.30 -15.44 48.71
C ASN A 34 -32.76 -16.07 47.42
N THR A 35 -33.50 -17.02 46.84
CA THR A 35 -33.14 -17.66 45.58
C THR A 35 -33.30 -16.68 44.40
N GLU A 36 -34.41 -15.95 44.33
CA GLU A 36 -34.65 -14.92 43.31
C GLU A 36 -33.63 -13.78 43.38
N GLN A 37 -33.30 -13.29 44.58
CA GLN A 37 -32.26 -12.28 44.76
C GLN A 37 -30.88 -12.78 44.32
N LYS A 38 -30.55 -14.05 44.58
CA LYS A 38 -29.30 -14.65 44.14
C LYS A 38 -29.24 -14.77 42.61
N ILE A 39 -30.34 -15.17 41.98
CA ILE A 39 -30.45 -15.25 40.51
C ILE A 39 -30.31 -13.86 39.89
N ALA A 40 -31.03 -12.86 40.41
CA ALA A 40 -30.97 -11.49 39.90
C ALA A 40 -29.58 -10.86 40.03
N ARG A 41 -28.87 -11.12 41.14
CA ARG A 41 -27.48 -10.69 41.30
C ARG A 41 -26.55 -11.40 40.31
N ASN A 42 -26.71 -12.71 40.14
CA ASN A 42 -25.90 -13.46 39.19
C ASN A 42 -26.10 -12.99 37.75
N ASP A 43 -27.35 -12.68 37.37
CA ASP A 43 -27.70 -12.14 36.05
C ASP A 43 -27.09 -10.74 35.81
N THR A 44 -27.13 -9.89 36.84
CA THR A 44 -26.49 -8.57 36.80
C THR A 44 -24.96 -8.70 36.71
N ASP A 45 -24.36 -9.59 37.50
CA ASP A 45 -22.92 -9.85 37.50
C ASP A 45 -22.46 -10.42 36.15
N TYR A 46 -23.23 -11.36 35.56
CA TYR A 46 -22.95 -11.89 34.23
C TYR A 46 -23.07 -10.83 33.13
N SER A 47 -24.14 -10.02 33.16
CA SER A 47 -24.31 -8.91 32.22
C SER A 47 -23.15 -7.92 32.32
N SER A 48 -22.70 -7.61 33.54
CA SER A 48 -21.54 -6.73 33.75
C SER A 48 -20.23 -7.35 33.23
N ALA A 49 -20.02 -8.66 33.43
CA ALA A 49 -18.88 -9.39 32.88
C ALA A 49 -18.89 -9.38 31.33
N PHE A 50 -20.06 -9.55 30.72
CA PHE A 50 -20.23 -9.50 29.27
C PHE A 50 -19.85 -8.14 28.69
N TYR A 51 -20.39 -7.05 29.23
CA TYR A 51 -20.04 -5.70 28.78
C TYR A 51 -18.57 -5.34 29.05
N ALA A 52 -18.00 -5.84 30.16
CA ALA A 52 -16.59 -5.69 30.45
C ALA A 52 -15.70 -6.43 29.45
N ALA A 53 -16.11 -7.63 29.02
CA ALA A 53 -15.43 -8.40 27.97
C ALA A 53 -15.52 -7.69 26.62
N GLU A 54 -16.67 -7.11 26.26
CA GLU A 54 -16.81 -6.28 25.04
C GLU A 54 -15.91 -5.05 25.09
N ALA A 55 -15.89 -4.32 26.21
CA ALA A 55 -15.01 -3.17 26.40
C ALA A 55 -13.52 -3.55 26.27
N GLY A 56 -13.14 -4.70 26.83
CA GLY A 56 -11.80 -5.25 26.67
C GLY A 56 -11.47 -5.59 25.23
N LEU A 57 -12.40 -6.23 24.52
CA LEU A 57 -12.24 -6.63 23.13
C LEU A 57 -12.11 -5.42 22.19
N GLU A 58 -12.93 -4.38 22.37
CA GLU A 58 -12.84 -3.16 21.58
C GLU A 58 -11.58 -2.36 21.85
N LYS A 59 -11.14 -2.29 23.12
CA LYS A 59 -9.87 -1.67 23.46
C LYS A 59 -8.71 -2.40 22.80
N LEU A 60 -8.66 -3.73 22.92
CA LEU A 60 -7.64 -4.59 22.31
C LEU A 60 -7.60 -4.42 20.78
N ASN A 61 -8.77 -4.38 20.13
CA ASN A 61 -8.89 -4.13 18.69
C ASN A 61 -8.39 -2.73 18.30
N SER A 62 -8.75 -1.71 19.09
CA SER A 62 -8.28 -0.33 18.90
C SER A 62 -6.75 -0.24 18.96
N ASP A 63 -6.09 -0.86 19.93
CA ASP A 63 -4.63 -0.74 20.02
C ASP A 63 -3.89 -1.62 19.04
N LEU A 64 -4.48 -2.76 18.65
CA LEU A 64 -3.98 -3.51 17.50
C LEU A 64 -4.03 -2.63 16.26
N SER A 65 -5.12 -1.90 16.02
CA SER A 65 -5.22 -0.93 14.92
C SER A 65 -4.17 0.18 15.02
N LYS A 66 -3.97 0.80 16.18
CA LYS A 66 -2.92 1.82 16.39
C LYS A 66 -1.52 1.27 16.13
N LEU A 67 -1.25 0.03 16.55
CA LEU A 67 0.03 -0.62 16.35
C LEU A 67 0.33 -0.77 14.85
N PHE A 68 -0.66 -1.17 14.06
CA PHE A 68 -0.55 -1.27 12.61
C PHE A 68 -0.50 0.07 11.87
N GLN A 69 -0.98 1.15 12.48
CA GLN A 69 -0.76 2.51 11.96
C GLN A 69 0.68 3.01 12.16
N GLN A 70 1.39 2.48 13.16
CA GLN A 70 2.77 2.86 13.46
C GLN A 70 3.80 1.94 12.79
N SER A 71 3.48 0.66 12.62
CA SER A 71 4.34 -0.31 11.96
C SER A 71 3.54 -1.30 11.14
N VAL A 72 3.94 -1.50 9.87
CA VAL A 72 3.35 -2.49 8.97
C VAL A 72 3.64 -3.93 9.45
N PHE A 73 4.73 -4.13 10.20
CA PHE A 73 5.10 -5.41 10.82
C PHE A 73 5.44 -5.18 12.30
N PRO A 74 4.45 -5.20 13.20
CA PRO A 74 4.69 -5.04 14.62
C PRO A 74 5.60 -6.15 15.17
N THR A 75 6.53 -5.79 16.04
CA THR A 75 7.38 -6.80 16.70
C THR A 75 6.58 -7.57 17.74
N GLN A 76 7.01 -8.79 18.08
CA GLN A 76 6.35 -9.58 19.12
C GLN A 76 6.33 -8.85 20.47
N SER A 77 7.36 -8.07 20.78
CA SER A 77 7.41 -7.23 21.97
C SER A 77 6.28 -6.19 21.98
N ALA A 78 5.99 -5.57 20.84
CA ALA A 78 4.91 -4.59 20.74
C ALA A 78 3.52 -5.24 20.85
N ILE A 79 3.34 -6.44 20.28
CA ILE A 79 2.11 -7.24 20.44
C ILE A 79 1.92 -7.68 21.90
N ASN A 80 3.00 -8.03 22.61
CA ASN A 80 2.93 -8.33 24.05
C ASN A 80 2.57 -7.08 24.87
N GLY A 81 3.06 -5.90 24.46
CA GLY A 81 2.76 -4.63 25.11
C GLY A 81 1.27 -4.30 25.15
N ILE A 82 0.52 -4.57 24.08
CA ILE A 82 -0.93 -4.32 24.03
C ILE A 82 -1.76 -5.33 24.85
N GLN A 83 -1.15 -6.46 25.25
CA GLN A 83 -1.78 -7.50 26.08
C GLN A 83 -1.45 -7.35 27.58
N ALA A 84 -0.51 -6.47 27.93
CA ALA A 84 -0.08 -6.27 29.31
C ALA A 84 -1.24 -5.79 30.20
N SER A 85 -1.20 -6.10 31.50
CA SER A 85 -2.24 -5.69 32.45
C SER A 85 -2.41 -4.15 32.52
N SER A 86 -1.33 -3.39 32.31
CA SER A 86 -1.37 -1.93 32.21
C SER A 86 -2.13 -1.41 30.99
N ALA A 87 -2.29 -2.25 29.97
CA ALA A 87 -3.06 -1.95 28.77
C ALA A 87 -4.53 -2.37 28.94
N GLN A 88 -4.97 -3.01 30.01
CA GLN A 88 -6.38 -3.39 30.15
C GLN A 88 -7.26 -2.17 30.50
N PRO A 89 -8.53 -2.13 30.08
CA PRO A 89 -9.47 -1.13 30.58
C PRO A 89 -9.54 -1.18 32.12
N GLN A 90 -9.50 -0.01 32.76
CA GLN A 90 -9.62 0.08 34.21
C GLN A 90 -11.10 0.27 34.57
N LEU A 91 -11.80 -0.83 34.80
CA LEU A 91 -13.21 -0.85 35.19
C LEU A 91 -13.33 -1.29 36.66
N ASP A 92 -14.23 -0.66 37.41
CA ASP A 92 -14.43 -1.02 38.81
C ASP A 92 -14.97 -2.45 38.95
N ARG A 93 -14.41 -3.22 39.90
CA ARG A 93 -14.79 -4.61 40.20
C ARG A 93 -14.74 -5.58 39.01
N VAL A 94 -13.92 -5.28 38.00
CA VAL A 94 -13.68 -6.15 36.85
C VAL A 94 -12.22 -6.59 36.84
N THR A 95 -11.98 -7.87 36.59
CA THR A 95 -10.64 -8.40 36.31
C THR A 95 -10.65 -9.17 35.01
N TYR A 96 -9.60 -9.02 34.20
CA TYR A 96 -9.46 -9.76 32.96
C TYR A 96 -8.63 -11.02 33.21
N SER A 97 -9.28 -12.19 33.19
CA SER A 97 -8.63 -13.50 33.34
C SER A 97 -7.94 -13.93 32.05
N ILE A 98 -8.45 -13.48 30.89
CA ILE A 98 -7.82 -13.63 29.58
C ILE A 98 -7.85 -12.26 28.89
N TYR A 99 -6.72 -11.84 28.33
CA TYR A 99 -6.61 -10.61 27.55
C TYR A 99 -5.49 -10.77 26.54
N SER A 100 -5.78 -11.39 25.40
CA SER A 100 -4.74 -11.86 24.49
C SER A 100 -5.04 -11.61 23.01
N VAL A 101 -3.95 -11.40 22.27
CA VAL A 101 -3.90 -11.34 20.81
C VAL A 101 -3.01 -12.48 20.37
N SER A 102 -3.54 -13.37 19.54
CA SER A 102 -2.77 -14.42 18.89
C SER A 102 -2.83 -14.25 17.37
N GLY A 103 -1.75 -14.61 16.66
CA GLY A 103 -1.62 -14.35 15.22
C GLY A 103 -0.58 -13.30 14.86
N GLY A 104 -0.35 -13.10 13.56
CA GLY A 104 0.68 -12.20 13.03
C GLY A 104 2.12 -12.45 13.44
N GLN A 105 2.40 -13.67 13.91
CA GLN A 105 3.74 -14.08 14.28
C GLN A 105 4.65 -14.06 13.04
N SER A 106 5.86 -13.55 13.21
CA SER A 106 6.91 -13.58 12.21
C SER A 106 8.18 -14.13 12.83
N THR A 107 8.94 -14.86 12.02
CA THR A 107 10.25 -15.41 12.37
C THR A 107 11.11 -15.39 11.11
N THR A 108 12.34 -15.88 11.18
CA THR A 108 13.18 -16.09 10.01
C THR A 108 13.62 -17.54 9.96
N LEU A 109 13.86 -18.04 8.75
CA LEU A 109 14.53 -19.31 8.58
C LEU A 109 15.92 -19.26 9.23
N GLY A 110 16.23 -20.23 10.08
CA GLY A 110 17.54 -20.43 10.70
C GLY A 110 18.49 -21.29 9.85
N ALA A 111 17.98 -21.88 8.77
CA ALA A 111 18.72 -22.60 7.76
C ALA A 111 18.01 -22.50 6.40
N THR A 112 18.71 -22.80 5.30
CA THR A 112 18.07 -22.97 3.98
C THR A 112 16.99 -24.05 4.06
N LEU A 113 15.81 -23.77 3.52
CA LEU A 113 14.72 -24.74 3.40
C LEU A 113 14.68 -25.25 1.95
N GLU A 114 15.12 -26.49 1.74
CA GLU A 114 15.12 -27.12 0.42
C GLU A 114 13.70 -27.57 0.02
N ALA A 115 13.46 -27.77 -1.28
CA ALA A 115 12.12 -28.11 -1.79
C ALA A 115 11.59 -29.46 -1.24
N VAL A 116 12.47 -30.37 -0.82
CA VAL A 116 12.11 -31.70 -0.32
C VAL A 116 11.93 -31.76 1.20
N ASP A 117 12.26 -30.69 1.91
CA ASP A 117 12.27 -30.69 3.36
C ASP A 117 10.85 -30.76 3.93
N THR A 118 10.67 -31.65 4.91
CA THR A 118 9.44 -31.82 5.70
C THR A 118 9.50 -31.14 7.06
N THR A 119 10.60 -30.42 7.33
CA THR A 119 10.83 -29.64 8.56
C THR A 119 11.55 -28.35 8.20
N ALA A 120 11.08 -27.22 8.74
CA ALA A 120 11.73 -25.92 8.58
C ALA A 120 12.36 -25.48 9.89
N THR A 121 13.67 -25.24 9.89
CA THR A 121 14.37 -24.63 11.01
C THR A 121 14.17 -23.11 10.97
N VAL A 122 13.72 -22.55 12.08
CA VAL A 122 13.45 -21.12 12.28
C VAL A 122 14.12 -20.61 13.56
N VAL A 123 14.28 -19.29 13.66
CA VAL A 123 14.86 -18.67 14.87
C VAL A 123 13.99 -18.89 16.10
N SER A 124 12.66 -18.91 15.94
CA SER A 124 11.71 -19.23 17.03
C SER A 124 10.32 -19.53 16.49
N THR A 125 9.60 -20.43 17.16
CA THR A 125 8.16 -20.67 16.97
C THR A 125 7.29 -20.20 18.15
N ALA A 126 7.86 -19.39 19.06
CA ALA A 126 7.10 -18.83 20.17
C ALA A 126 5.87 -18.06 19.64
N GLY A 127 4.70 -18.27 20.26
CA GLY A 127 3.44 -17.64 19.85
C GLY A 127 2.73 -18.27 18.64
N TRP A 128 3.34 -19.23 17.94
CA TRP A 128 2.68 -19.97 16.86
C TRP A 128 1.76 -21.09 17.39
N PRO A 129 0.67 -21.45 16.70
CA PRO A 129 -0.15 -22.61 17.08
C PRO A 129 0.58 -23.93 16.81
N ALA A 130 0.17 -25.01 17.49
CA ALA A 130 0.81 -26.33 17.36
C ALA A 130 0.77 -26.91 15.94
N SER A 131 -0.25 -26.56 15.16
CA SER A 131 -0.39 -26.85 13.73
C SER A 131 -1.00 -25.63 13.02
N GLY A 132 -0.79 -25.51 11.71
CA GLY A 132 -1.30 -24.38 10.94
C GLY A 132 -0.61 -24.22 9.60
N PHE A 133 -0.44 -22.97 9.19
CA PHE A 133 0.27 -22.60 7.97
C PHE A 133 1.19 -21.41 8.23
N PHE A 134 2.24 -21.29 7.42
CA PHE A 134 3.08 -20.10 7.32
C PHE A 134 3.38 -19.79 5.86
N MET A 135 3.74 -18.54 5.59
CA MET A 135 4.23 -18.10 4.29
C MET A 135 5.74 -17.88 4.36
N VAL A 136 6.45 -18.36 3.35
CA VAL A 136 7.83 -17.94 3.03
C VAL A 136 7.84 -17.47 1.59
N ALA A 137 8.23 -16.22 1.37
CA ALA A 137 8.03 -15.54 0.10
C ALA A 137 6.57 -15.68 -0.41
N ALA A 138 6.35 -16.41 -1.51
CA ALA A 138 5.03 -16.64 -2.08
C ALA A 138 4.49 -18.07 -1.85
N GLU A 139 5.21 -18.92 -1.10
CA GLU A 139 4.78 -20.29 -0.83
C GLU A 139 4.03 -20.39 0.50
N GLU A 140 2.78 -20.87 0.45
CA GLU A 140 2.01 -21.28 1.63
C GLU A 140 2.40 -22.70 2.01
N ILE A 141 2.87 -22.89 3.24
CA ILE A 141 3.31 -24.18 3.75
C ILE A 141 2.48 -24.52 4.99
N ALA A 142 1.73 -25.62 4.90
CA ALA A 142 1.04 -26.17 6.06
C ALA A 142 2.04 -26.94 6.94
N TYR A 143 1.84 -26.95 8.25
CA TYR A 143 2.63 -27.74 9.20
C TYR A 143 1.71 -28.41 10.23
N SER A 144 2.04 -29.64 10.63
CA SER A 144 1.25 -30.40 11.58
C SER A 144 1.79 -30.39 13.01
N GLY A 145 3.03 -29.92 13.19
CA GLY A 145 3.69 -29.87 14.49
C GLY A 145 4.73 -28.76 14.58
N LYS A 146 5.17 -28.46 15.81
CA LYS A 146 6.29 -27.54 16.06
C LYS A 146 7.03 -27.88 17.36
N ASP A 147 8.29 -27.49 17.44
CA ASP A 147 9.05 -27.29 18.68
C ASP A 147 9.57 -25.83 18.73
N ASP A 148 10.42 -25.48 19.69
CA ASP A 148 10.87 -24.09 19.91
C ASP A 148 11.53 -23.44 18.67
N THR A 149 12.14 -24.22 17.79
CA THR A 149 12.89 -23.74 16.61
C THR A 149 12.56 -24.47 15.30
N HIS A 150 11.57 -25.34 15.29
CA HIS A 150 11.18 -26.08 14.09
C HIS A 150 9.67 -26.10 13.85
N PHE A 151 9.28 -25.96 12.59
CA PHE A 151 7.97 -26.42 12.09
C PHE A 151 8.14 -27.79 11.45
N THR A 152 7.33 -28.77 11.84
CA THR A 152 7.45 -30.17 11.39
C THR A 152 6.19 -30.64 10.66
N GLY A 153 6.36 -31.68 9.84
CA GLY A 153 5.27 -32.25 9.04
C GLY A 153 4.78 -31.28 7.98
N LEU A 154 5.72 -30.66 7.26
CA LEU A 154 5.40 -29.67 6.24
C LEU A 154 4.64 -30.31 5.07
N GLY A 155 3.44 -29.78 4.77
CA GLY A 155 2.66 -30.08 3.59
C GLY A 155 2.95 -29.04 2.50
N ARG A 156 3.69 -29.43 1.47
CA ARG A 156 4.15 -28.53 0.39
C ARG A 156 3.75 -29.06 -0.97
N THR A 157 3.10 -28.22 -1.80
CA THR A 157 2.71 -28.56 -3.18
C THR A 157 3.38 -27.57 -4.13
N GLY A 158 4.23 -28.06 -5.04
CA GLY A 158 5.04 -27.18 -5.91
C GLY A 158 6.19 -26.47 -5.15
N ALA A 159 6.82 -27.18 -4.22
CA ALA A 159 7.79 -26.64 -3.27
C ALA A 159 8.99 -25.94 -3.95
N VAL A 160 9.34 -24.76 -3.44
CA VAL A 160 10.49 -23.97 -3.91
C VAL A 160 11.58 -23.95 -2.82
N LYS A 161 12.84 -23.82 -3.22
CA LYS A 161 13.94 -23.60 -2.27
C LYS A 161 13.87 -22.18 -1.69
N HIS A 162 13.99 -22.05 -0.37
CA HIS A 162 14.07 -20.77 0.32
C HIS A 162 15.42 -20.61 1.03
N ALA A 163 16.03 -19.44 0.91
CA ALA A 163 17.35 -19.16 1.49
C ALA A 163 17.29 -19.03 3.02
N ASN A 164 18.42 -19.31 3.68
CA ASN A 164 18.61 -18.96 5.08
C ASN A 164 18.29 -17.46 5.33
N ASN A 165 17.74 -17.14 6.51
CA ASN A 165 17.24 -15.82 6.90
C ASN A 165 16.02 -15.31 6.12
N ALA A 166 15.39 -16.11 5.26
CA ALA A 166 14.12 -15.72 4.64
C ALA A 166 13.05 -15.49 5.72
N SER A 167 12.26 -14.44 5.55
CA SER A 167 11.17 -14.11 6.46
C SER A 167 10.05 -15.14 6.36
N VAL A 168 9.58 -15.60 7.52
CA VAL A 168 8.50 -16.57 7.69
C VAL A 168 7.39 -15.86 8.47
N SER A 169 6.18 -15.83 7.95
CA SER A 169 5.06 -15.11 8.60
C SER A 169 3.76 -15.90 8.59
N ARG A 170 2.95 -15.75 9.64
CA ARG A 170 1.59 -16.31 9.69
C ARG A 170 0.65 -15.38 8.92
N SER A 171 0.69 -15.47 7.60
CA SER A 171 -0.11 -14.66 6.69
C SER A 171 -0.65 -15.51 5.54
N LYS A 172 -1.57 -14.97 4.74
CA LYS A 172 -2.13 -15.63 3.57
C LYS A 172 -2.28 -14.63 2.42
N LEU A 173 -1.84 -14.99 1.22
CA LEU A 173 -2.16 -14.22 0.03
C LEU A 173 -3.60 -14.54 -0.40
N ILE A 174 -4.47 -13.53 -0.37
CA ILE A 174 -5.86 -13.64 -0.86
C ILE A 174 -6.18 -12.49 -1.80
N THR A 175 -7.15 -12.67 -2.69
CA THR A 175 -7.82 -11.55 -3.35
C THR A 175 -8.96 -11.08 -2.43
N LEU A 176 -8.97 -9.80 -2.07
CA LEU A 176 -10.01 -9.22 -1.25
C LEU A 176 -11.36 -9.29 -2.00
N THR A 177 -12.40 -9.75 -1.33
CA THR A 177 -13.74 -9.90 -1.93
C THR A 177 -14.69 -8.77 -1.55
N GLU A 178 -14.34 -7.99 -0.52
CA GLU A 178 -15.21 -6.98 0.07
C GLU A 178 -14.48 -5.66 0.33
N GLY A 179 -15.27 -4.61 0.58
CA GLY A 179 -14.77 -3.27 0.89
C GLY A 179 -14.26 -2.49 -0.33
N PRO A 180 -13.69 -1.29 -0.12
CA PRO A 180 -13.14 -0.45 -1.18
C PRO A 180 -12.01 -1.12 -1.98
N ASN A 181 -11.25 -2.00 -1.31
CA ASN A 181 -10.08 -2.67 -1.88
C ASN A 181 -10.41 -4.02 -2.54
N ALA A 182 -11.69 -4.33 -2.74
CA ALA A 182 -12.12 -5.58 -3.37
C ALA A 182 -11.48 -5.75 -4.77
N GLY A 183 -11.03 -6.97 -5.06
CA GLY A 183 -10.32 -7.32 -6.29
C GLY A 183 -8.80 -7.13 -6.24
N LEU A 184 -8.25 -6.52 -5.18
CA LEU A 184 -6.81 -6.44 -4.95
C LEU A 184 -6.31 -7.68 -4.22
N ASN A 185 -5.11 -8.13 -4.56
CA ASN A 185 -4.43 -9.14 -3.77
C ASN A 185 -3.89 -8.49 -2.50
N ALA A 186 -3.99 -9.19 -1.39
CA ALA A 186 -3.49 -8.75 -0.11
C ALA A 186 -2.81 -9.92 0.57
N GLN A 187 -1.71 -9.63 1.25
CA GLN A 187 -1.19 -10.50 2.27
C GLN A 187 -1.99 -10.22 3.55
N VAL A 188 -2.90 -11.11 3.88
CA VAL A 188 -3.75 -11.03 5.06
C VAL A 188 -3.08 -11.70 6.24
N ILE A 189 -2.98 -10.97 7.34
CA ILE A 189 -2.50 -11.47 8.61
C ILE A 189 -3.72 -11.71 9.52
N PRO A 190 -4.08 -12.96 9.82
CA PRO A 190 -5.16 -13.26 10.74
C PRO A 190 -4.72 -13.12 12.19
N PHE A 191 -5.53 -12.42 12.96
CA PHE A 191 -5.43 -12.28 14.41
C PHE A 191 -6.70 -12.80 15.08
N THR A 192 -6.52 -13.40 16.24
CA THR A 192 -7.60 -13.81 17.13
C THR A 192 -7.45 -13.04 18.42
N LEU A 193 -8.47 -12.26 18.74
CA LEU A 193 -8.61 -11.50 19.97
C LEU A 193 -9.42 -12.34 20.96
N ASP A 194 -8.90 -12.58 22.14
CA ASP A 194 -9.57 -13.38 23.17
C ASP A 194 -9.54 -12.63 24.50
N VAL A 195 -10.74 -12.34 25.01
CA VAL A 195 -10.94 -11.58 26.23
C VAL A 195 -11.93 -12.32 27.12
N ALA A 196 -11.50 -12.64 28.34
CA ALA A 196 -12.36 -13.11 29.41
C ALA A 196 -12.33 -12.10 30.53
N ALA A 197 -13.50 -11.55 30.86
CA ALA A 197 -13.69 -10.61 31.94
C ALA A 197 -14.51 -11.29 33.04
N GLN A 198 -14.06 -11.08 34.26
CA GLN A 198 -14.73 -11.54 35.47
C GLN A 198 -15.25 -10.32 36.22
N ALA A 199 -16.52 -10.37 36.63
CA ALA A 199 -17.16 -9.33 37.42
C ALA A 199 -17.87 -9.90 38.66
N GLY A 200 -18.12 -9.04 39.64
CA GLY A 200 -18.92 -9.38 40.81
C GLY A 200 -18.34 -10.55 41.62
N ALA A 201 -19.16 -11.54 41.97
CA ALA A 201 -18.77 -12.71 42.77
C ALA A 201 -18.04 -13.81 41.98
N GLY A 202 -17.46 -13.47 40.83
CA GLY A 202 -16.67 -14.38 40.01
C GLY A 202 -17.35 -14.83 38.71
N SER A 203 -18.46 -14.19 38.32
CA SER A 203 -19.13 -14.43 37.03
C SER A 203 -18.21 -14.02 35.88
N GLU A 204 -17.99 -14.92 34.93
CA GLU A 204 -17.08 -14.72 33.80
C GLU A 204 -17.86 -14.72 32.48
N ALA A 205 -17.47 -13.83 31.58
CA ALA A 205 -17.86 -13.87 30.18
C ALA A 205 -16.59 -13.85 29.31
N ARG A 206 -16.55 -14.71 28.31
CA ARG A 206 -15.43 -14.82 27.36
C ARG A 206 -15.93 -14.56 25.95
N LEU A 207 -15.23 -13.66 25.26
CA LEU A 207 -15.49 -13.29 23.88
C LEU A 207 -14.25 -13.53 23.03
N ASN A 208 -14.48 -14.07 21.83
CA ASN A 208 -13.44 -14.26 20.82
C ASN A 208 -13.83 -13.49 19.56
N ARG A 209 -12.87 -12.80 18.94
CA ARG A 209 -13.04 -12.15 17.64
C ARG A 209 -11.88 -12.46 16.73
N GLU A 210 -12.18 -12.90 15.51
CA GLU A 210 -11.21 -12.98 14.43
C GLU A 210 -11.17 -11.65 13.68
N VAL A 211 -9.97 -11.07 13.59
CA VAL A 211 -9.73 -9.85 12.82
C VAL A 211 -8.61 -10.10 11.83
N GLN A 212 -8.64 -9.38 10.72
CA GLN A 212 -7.69 -9.55 9.62
C GLN A 212 -7.07 -8.21 9.26
N VAL A 213 -5.75 -8.19 9.18
CA VAL A 213 -5.00 -7.04 8.65
C VAL A 213 -4.57 -7.36 7.23
N ALA A 214 -5.07 -6.61 6.26
CA ALA A 214 -4.76 -6.80 4.85
C ALA A 214 -3.63 -5.85 4.43
N LEU A 215 -2.45 -6.40 4.17
CA LEU A 215 -1.35 -5.67 3.54
C LEU A 215 -1.54 -5.78 2.03
N ILE A 216 -1.95 -4.68 1.41
CA ILE A 216 -2.16 -4.63 -0.04
C ILE A 216 -0.90 -4.05 -0.68
N PRO A 217 -0.13 -4.83 -1.47
CA PRO A 217 1.00 -4.27 -2.20
C PRO A 217 0.55 -3.15 -3.12
N VAL A 218 1.25 -2.03 -3.04
CA VAL A 218 1.04 -0.83 -3.86
C VAL A 218 1.19 -1.11 -5.36
N PHE A 219 2.15 -1.95 -5.71
CA PHE A 219 2.57 -2.24 -7.09
C PHE A 219 1.64 -3.20 -7.85
N GLN A 220 0.40 -3.35 -7.43
CA GLN A 220 -0.58 -4.15 -8.17
C GLN A 220 -1.24 -3.38 -9.31
N PHE A 221 -1.11 -2.05 -9.28
CA PHE A 221 -1.46 -1.19 -10.39
C PHE A 221 -0.21 -0.92 -11.22
N GLY A 222 -0.38 -1.00 -12.54
CA GLY A 222 0.59 -0.41 -13.43
C GLY A 222 0.43 1.11 -13.50
N VAL A 223 -0.80 1.62 -13.42
CA VAL A 223 -1.10 3.06 -13.30
C VAL A 223 -2.15 3.27 -12.23
N PHE A 224 -1.85 4.14 -11.26
CA PHE A 224 -2.78 4.63 -10.26
C PHE A 224 -2.75 6.16 -10.27
N SER A 225 -3.92 6.81 -10.22
CA SER A 225 -4.04 8.26 -10.10
C SER A 225 -5.09 8.63 -9.06
N ASP A 226 -4.78 9.53 -8.14
CA ASP A 226 -5.76 10.08 -7.19
C ASP A 226 -6.67 11.15 -7.85
N SER A 227 -6.21 11.76 -8.93
CA SER A 227 -6.96 12.69 -9.77
C SER A 227 -7.38 12.05 -11.09
N ASP A 228 -8.00 12.84 -11.96
CA ASP A 228 -8.31 12.47 -13.34
C ASP A 228 -7.07 11.90 -14.06
N LEU A 229 -7.31 10.88 -14.88
CA LEU A 229 -6.30 10.18 -15.66
C LEU A 229 -6.67 10.24 -17.14
N SER A 230 -5.71 10.60 -17.98
CA SER A 230 -5.92 10.71 -19.43
C SER A 230 -4.97 9.80 -20.20
N PHE A 231 -5.53 8.97 -21.09
CA PHE A 231 -4.78 8.30 -22.15
C PHE A 231 -5.14 8.96 -23.48
N PHE A 232 -4.11 9.50 -24.13
CA PHE A 232 -4.21 10.20 -25.42
C PHE A 232 -2.99 9.89 -26.29
N ALA A 233 -2.76 8.60 -26.53
CA ALA A 233 -1.55 8.19 -27.24
C ALA A 233 -1.63 8.59 -28.72
N GLY A 234 -0.64 9.32 -29.22
CA GLY A 234 -0.46 9.56 -30.66
C GLY A 234 -0.07 8.26 -31.37
N PRO A 235 1.11 7.69 -31.07
CA PRO A 235 1.51 6.35 -31.52
C PRO A 235 0.74 5.22 -30.82
N ILE A 236 0.95 3.97 -31.27
CA ILE A 236 0.39 2.79 -30.59
C ILE A 236 0.96 2.69 -29.17
N PHE A 237 0.09 2.67 -28.17
CA PHE A 237 0.43 2.51 -26.76
C PHE A 237 -0.20 1.23 -26.20
N ASN A 238 0.63 0.28 -25.76
CA ASN A 238 0.18 -0.98 -25.19
C ASN A 238 0.54 -1.04 -23.71
N PHE A 239 -0.46 -1.17 -22.85
CA PHE A 239 -0.29 -1.21 -21.40
C PHE A 239 -0.74 -2.54 -20.80
N GLY A 240 0.19 -3.23 -20.14
CA GLY A 240 -0.01 -4.57 -19.59
C GLY A 240 -0.42 -4.63 -18.11
N GLY A 241 -0.47 -3.49 -17.41
CA GLY A 241 -0.78 -3.44 -15.97
C GLY A 241 -2.22 -3.02 -15.69
N ARG A 242 -2.70 -3.26 -14.46
CA ARG A 242 -4.00 -2.73 -13.99
C ARG A 242 -3.98 -1.21 -13.95
N VAL A 243 -5.13 -0.59 -14.25
CA VAL A 243 -5.28 0.87 -14.24
C VAL A 243 -6.36 1.26 -13.26
N HIS A 244 -6.06 2.26 -12.42
CA HIS A 244 -7.04 2.86 -11.52
C HIS A 244 -6.94 4.39 -11.49
N THR A 245 -8.08 5.06 -11.40
CA THR A 245 -8.16 6.48 -11.05
C THR A 245 -9.29 6.76 -10.07
N ASN A 246 -9.02 7.59 -9.05
CA ASN A 246 -10.05 8.12 -8.15
C ASN A 246 -10.87 9.26 -8.81
N GLY A 247 -10.39 9.82 -9.93
CA GLY A 247 -11.08 10.81 -10.75
C GLY A 247 -11.71 10.20 -12.01
N ASN A 248 -11.88 11.04 -13.03
CA ASN A 248 -12.37 10.65 -14.35
C ASN A 248 -11.26 9.99 -15.17
N LEU A 249 -11.62 9.01 -15.99
CA LEU A 249 -10.73 8.39 -16.96
C LEU A 249 -11.08 8.87 -18.37
N PHE A 250 -10.22 9.67 -18.98
CA PHE A 250 -10.35 10.12 -20.37
C PHE A 250 -9.57 9.19 -21.29
N LEU A 251 -10.25 8.61 -22.28
CA LEU A 251 -9.65 7.67 -23.22
C LEU A 251 -9.85 8.15 -24.65
N ALA A 252 -8.75 8.39 -25.35
CA ALA A 252 -8.71 8.64 -26.78
C ALA A 252 -7.36 8.17 -27.36
N ALA A 253 -7.30 7.91 -28.66
CA ALA A 253 -6.08 7.47 -29.30
C ALA A 253 -5.97 7.98 -30.74
N GLY A 254 -4.75 8.32 -31.17
CA GLY A 254 -4.42 8.59 -32.56
C GLY A 254 -4.32 7.29 -33.35
N SER A 255 -3.28 6.49 -33.07
CA SER A 255 -3.05 5.21 -33.74
C SER A 255 -3.57 3.99 -32.97
N GLY A 256 -3.72 4.09 -31.65
CA GLY A 256 -4.33 3.04 -30.82
C GLY A 256 -3.82 3.00 -29.38
N THR A 257 -4.68 2.59 -28.44
CA THR A 257 -4.35 2.39 -27.03
C THR A 257 -4.91 1.06 -26.55
N THR A 258 -4.09 0.23 -25.91
CA THR A 258 -4.52 -1.06 -25.34
C THR A 258 -4.34 -1.06 -23.83
N LEU A 259 -5.42 -1.29 -23.09
CA LEU A 259 -5.44 -1.55 -21.65
C LEU A 259 -5.71 -3.04 -21.42
N ALA A 260 -4.65 -3.83 -21.31
CA ALA A 260 -4.71 -5.30 -21.36
C ALA A 260 -5.08 -5.98 -20.02
N GLN A 261 -5.37 -5.20 -18.98
CA GLN A 261 -5.77 -5.66 -17.65
C GLN A 261 -6.95 -4.84 -17.13
N LYS A 262 -7.51 -5.26 -16.01
CA LYS A 262 -8.67 -4.62 -15.38
C LYS A 262 -8.44 -3.12 -15.13
N VAL A 263 -9.44 -2.33 -15.51
CA VAL A 263 -9.53 -0.88 -15.36
C VAL A 263 -10.63 -0.54 -14.37
N THR A 264 -10.34 0.34 -13.41
CA THR A 264 -11.31 0.76 -12.38
C THR A 264 -11.28 2.28 -12.23
N VAL A 265 -12.45 2.92 -12.15
CA VAL A 265 -12.59 4.37 -12.18
C VAL A 265 -13.57 4.80 -11.12
N ALA A 266 -13.17 5.60 -10.13
CA ALA A 266 -14.08 5.98 -9.05
C ALA A 266 -15.07 7.09 -9.45
N ALA A 267 -14.88 7.75 -10.60
CA ALA A 267 -15.84 8.68 -11.18
C ALA A 267 -16.37 8.17 -12.55
N HIS A 268 -16.05 8.85 -13.64
CA HIS A 268 -16.60 8.56 -14.97
C HIS A 268 -15.53 8.14 -15.98
N VAL A 269 -15.86 7.12 -16.79
CA VAL A 269 -15.14 6.78 -18.02
C VAL A 269 -15.67 7.67 -19.14
N ILE A 270 -14.79 8.48 -19.73
CA ILE A 270 -15.08 9.47 -20.77
C ILE A 270 -14.39 9.04 -22.07
N ARG A 271 -15.18 8.93 -23.14
CA ARG A 271 -14.69 8.58 -24.48
C ARG A 271 -14.86 9.69 -25.50
N ALA A 272 -15.89 10.52 -25.38
CA ALA A 272 -16.30 11.53 -26.37
C ALA A 272 -15.61 12.91 -26.22
N GLU A 273 -14.95 13.17 -25.10
CA GLU A 273 -14.21 14.41 -24.85
C GLU A 273 -12.84 14.11 -24.23
N LEU A 274 -11.89 15.01 -24.45
CA LEU A 274 -10.60 15.06 -23.78
C LEU A 274 -10.71 15.82 -22.45
N ALA A 275 -9.70 15.69 -21.59
CA ALA A 275 -9.71 16.36 -20.28
C ALA A 275 -9.79 17.90 -20.35
N ASN A 276 -9.47 18.51 -21.49
CA ASN A 276 -9.61 19.94 -21.74
C ASN A 276 -10.99 20.34 -22.30
N GLY A 277 -11.94 19.41 -22.41
CA GLY A 277 -13.30 19.66 -22.92
C GLY A 277 -13.42 19.68 -24.45
N VAL A 278 -12.35 19.39 -25.19
CA VAL A 278 -12.40 19.27 -26.66
C VAL A 278 -12.94 17.89 -27.05
N SER A 279 -13.75 17.83 -28.11
CA SER A 279 -14.24 16.57 -28.68
C SER A 279 -13.08 15.63 -29.05
N SER A 280 -13.26 14.34 -28.81
CA SER A 280 -12.33 13.30 -29.22
C SER A 280 -12.68 12.65 -30.56
N GLU A 281 -13.71 13.13 -31.28
CA GLU A 281 -14.18 12.53 -32.55
C GLU A 281 -13.08 12.44 -33.62
N ASP A 282 -12.17 13.42 -33.67
CA ASP A 282 -11.03 13.42 -34.60
C ASP A 282 -9.93 12.39 -34.24
N ARG A 283 -10.13 11.61 -33.17
CA ARG A 283 -9.18 10.62 -32.64
C ARG A 283 -9.71 9.22 -32.94
N THR A 284 -9.48 8.81 -34.18
CA THR A 284 -10.05 7.58 -34.75
C THR A 284 -9.30 6.30 -34.36
N GLY A 285 -8.25 6.39 -33.53
CA GLY A 285 -7.51 5.23 -33.06
C GLY A 285 -8.35 4.37 -32.10
N PRO A 286 -8.26 3.03 -32.19
CA PRO A 286 -9.02 2.15 -31.31
C PRO A 286 -8.51 2.22 -29.87
N VAL A 287 -9.44 2.12 -28.91
CA VAL A 287 -9.16 2.00 -27.47
C VAL A 287 -9.54 0.60 -27.03
N TYR A 288 -8.59 -0.33 -27.12
CA TYR A 288 -8.78 -1.71 -26.73
C TYR A 288 -8.76 -1.88 -25.21
N VAL A 289 -9.84 -2.41 -24.64
CA VAL A 289 -9.95 -2.74 -23.21
C VAL A 289 -10.25 -4.22 -23.05
N LEU A 290 -9.67 -4.87 -22.03
CA LEU A 290 -9.87 -6.29 -21.78
C LEU A 290 -11.36 -6.63 -21.69
N GLN A 291 -11.85 -7.49 -22.56
CA GLN A 291 -13.26 -7.88 -22.61
C GLN A 291 -13.52 -9.16 -21.81
N SER A 292 -12.65 -10.15 -21.97
CA SER A 292 -12.73 -11.45 -21.30
C SER A 292 -11.38 -11.86 -20.73
N THR A 293 -11.32 -12.99 -20.01
CA THR A 293 -10.03 -13.56 -19.58
C THR A 293 -9.16 -13.90 -20.79
N GLY A 294 -7.90 -13.46 -20.79
CA GLY A 294 -6.95 -13.78 -21.86
C GLY A 294 -5.92 -12.68 -22.11
N SER A 295 -5.10 -12.86 -23.15
CA SER A 295 -4.10 -11.88 -23.58
C SER A 295 -4.69 -10.96 -24.65
N CYS A 296 -4.42 -9.66 -24.55
CA CYS A 296 -4.70 -8.69 -25.61
C CYS A 296 -3.52 -8.51 -26.59
N ASN A 297 -2.50 -9.36 -26.53
CA ASN A 297 -1.33 -9.27 -27.40
C ASN A 297 -1.27 -10.45 -28.41
N PRO A 298 -1.30 -10.18 -29.73
CA PRO A 298 -1.50 -8.86 -30.36
C PRO A 298 -2.96 -8.39 -30.21
N ALA A 299 -3.16 -7.07 -30.20
CA ALA A 299 -4.50 -6.50 -30.11
C ALA A 299 -5.31 -6.81 -31.38
N PRO A 300 -6.64 -7.04 -31.28
CA PRO A 300 -7.45 -6.91 -30.08
C PRO A 300 -7.33 -8.10 -29.12
N GLY A 301 -6.98 -9.31 -29.57
CA GLY A 301 -6.87 -10.49 -28.69
C GLY A 301 -8.16 -10.70 -27.85
N ALA A 302 -8.01 -10.80 -26.53
CA ALA A 302 -9.13 -10.82 -25.57
C ALA A 302 -9.70 -9.43 -25.22
N CYS A 303 -9.16 -8.35 -25.81
CA CYS A 303 -9.67 -7.00 -25.68
C CYS A 303 -10.69 -6.68 -26.78
N ARG A 304 -11.49 -5.64 -26.55
CA ARG A 304 -12.43 -5.07 -27.52
C ARG A 304 -12.29 -3.56 -27.54
N ASP A 305 -12.42 -2.99 -28.74
CA ASP A 305 -12.43 -1.54 -28.90
C ASP A 305 -13.65 -0.92 -28.21
N LEU A 306 -13.39 -0.06 -27.22
CA LEU A 306 -14.38 0.70 -26.49
C LEU A 306 -14.80 1.89 -27.35
N GLN A 307 -16.01 1.82 -27.91
CA GLN A 307 -16.48 2.81 -28.88
C GLN A 307 -16.66 4.19 -28.24
N ILE A 308 -16.66 5.23 -29.06
CA ILE A 308 -16.77 6.61 -28.58
C ILE A 308 -18.06 6.86 -27.77
N GLY A 309 -19.16 6.22 -28.16
CA GLY A 309 -20.45 6.26 -27.45
C GLY A 309 -20.58 5.29 -26.28
N GLU A 310 -19.54 4.53 -25.95
CA GLU A 310 -19.55 3.53 -24.88
C GLU A 310 -18.87 4.01 -23.59
N GLY A 311 -18.63 5.32 -23.47
CA GLY A 311 -18.28 5.93 -22.17
C GLY A 311 -19.45 5.84 -21.18
N SER A 312 -19.15 5.98 -19.88
CA SER A 312 -20.17 6.08 -18.82
C SER A 312 -21.03 7.36 -18.90
N LYS A 313 -20.53 8.35 -19.65
CA LYS A 313 -21.16 9.61 -19.98
C LYS A 313 -21.23 9.75 -21.50
N LYS A 314 -22.26 10.45 -22.01
CA LYS A 314 -22.43 10.64 -23.47
C LYS A 314 -21.40 11.60 -24.08
N GLY A 315 -20.96 12.58 -23.30
CA GLY A 315 -19.93 13.57 -23.61
C GLY A 315 -18.90 13.61 -22.48
N GLY A 316 -18.53 14.81 -22.04
CA GLY A 316 -17.67 15.02 -20.88
C GLY A 316 -18.31 14.70 -19.53
N PRO A 317 -17.59 14.91 -18.41
CA PRO A 317 -18.04 14.58 -17.06
C PRO A 317 -19.40 15.18 -16.67
N ALA A 318 -19.70 16.39 -17.15
CA ALA A 318 -20.95 17.11 -16.87
C ALA A 318 -22.14 16.67 -17.75
N SER A 319 -21.92 15.81 -18.73
CA SER A 319 -22.98 15.37 -19.65
C SER A 319 -23.92 14.34 -19.02
N ASP A 320 -25.00 14.04 -19.75
CA ASP A 320 -25.94 12.97 -19.40
C ASP A 320 -25.23 11.62 -19.21
N PRO A 321 -25.65 10.81 -18.22
CA PRO A 321 -25.24 9.41 -18.12
C PRO A 321 -25.56 8.62 -19.38
N ASN A 322 -24.66 7.71 -19.75
CA ASN A 322 -24.95 6.68 -20.74
C ASN A 322 -25.76 5.57 -20.06
N LYS A 323 -27.01 5.38 -20.48
CA LYS A 323 -27.93 4.40 -19.88
C LYS A 323 -27.51 2.95 -20.12
N ASP A 324 -26.73 2.71 -21.17
CA ASP A 324 -26.26 1.38 -21.53
C ASP A 324 -24.97 0.99 -20.79
N TRP A 325 -24.36 1.93 -20.06
CA TRP A 325 -23.05 1.73 -19.42
C TRP A 325 -23.01 0.53 -18.48
N THR A 326 -24.07 0.29 -17.68
CA THR A 326 -24.11 -0.86 -16.77
C THR A 326 -24.02 -2.18 -17.53
N THR A 327 -24.73 -2.30 -18.66
CA THR A 327 -24.65 -3.48 -19.54
C THR A 327 -23.29 -3.58 -20.21
N ILE A 328 -22.74 -2.46 -20.71
CA ILE A 328 -21.41 -2.41 -21.33
C ILE A 328 -20.35 -2.90 -20.34
N SER A 329 -20.29 -2.30 -19.16
CA SER A 329 -19.29 -2.58 -18.13
C SER A 329 -19.40 -4.00 -17.57
N LEU A 330 -20.60 -4.42 -17.13
CA LEU A 330 -20.78 -5.69 -16.41
C LEU A 330 -20.99 -6.89 -17.34
N THR A 331 -21.66 -6.69 -18.48
CA THR A 331 -21.97 -7.78 -19.41
C THR A 331 -21.01 -7.81 -20.60
N THR A 332 -20.84 -6.70 -21.32
CA THR A 332 -19.98 -6.69 -22.53
C THR A 332 -18.51 -6.87 -22.18
N TYR A 333 -18.02 -6.19 -21.14
CA TYR A 333 -16.63 -6.24 -20.66
C TYR A 333 -16.43 -7.14 -19.43
N ASN A 334 -17.45 -7.88 -18.99
CA ASN A 334 -17.37 -8.80 -17.85
C ASN A 334 -16.76 -8.18 -16.56
N GLY A 335 -17.04 -6.89 -16.31
CA GLY A 335 -16.50 -6.14 -15.17
C GLY A 335 -15.00 -5.87 -15.22
N ASN A 336 -14.37 -5.96 -16.40
CA ASN A 336 -12.97 -5.61 -16.62
C ASN A 336 -12.75 -4.10 -16.83
N ILE A 337 -13.81 -3.33 -17.08
CA ILE A 337 -13.83 -1.87 -16.93
C ILE A 337 -15.00 -1.49 -16.05
N LEU A 338 -14.74 -0.83 -14.92
CA LEU A 338 -15.76 -0.45 -13.94
C LEU A 338 -15.71 1.05 -13.65
N ASN A 339 -16.87 1.65 -13.39
CA ASN A 339 -16.98 2.98 -12.82
C ASN A 339 -17.78 2.95 -11.50
N VAL A 340 -18.05 4.11 -10.89
CA VAL A 340 -18.85 4.22 -9.66
C VAL A 340 -20.22 3.55 -9.76
N ASP A 341 -20.90 3.66 -10.91
CA ASP A 341 -22.23 3.10 -11.13
C ASP A 341 -22.21 1.57 -11.26
N THR A 342 -21.03 0.99 -11.54
CA THR A 342 -20.84 -0.46 -11.73
C THR A 342 -19.96 -1.09 -10.64
N GLY A 343 -19.72 -0.36 -9.54
CA GLY A 343 -19.13 -0.88 -8.32
C GLY A 343 -17.65 -0.57 -8.10
N ALA A 344 -17.01 0.24 -8.95
CA ALA A 344 -15.70 0.79 -8.62
C ALA A 344 -15.83 1.80 -7.46
N LYS A 345 -14.85 1.79 -6.56
CA LYS A 345 -14.79 2.69 -5.40
C LYS A 345 -13.48 3.45 -5.41
N ALA A 346 -13.49 4.67 -4.86
CA ALA A 346 -12.27 5.40 -4.63
C ALA A 346 -11.37 4.62 -3.66
N LEU A 347 -10.11 4.49 -4.03
CA LEU A 347 -9.10 3.83 -3.22
C LEU A 347 -8.33 4.88 -2.44
N THR A 348 -8.51 4.87 -1.12
CA THR A 348 -7.62 5.58 -0.22
C THR A 348 -6.42 4.69 0.03
N LEU A 349 -5.36 4.90 -0.75
CA LEU A 349 -4.12 4.19 -0.55
C LEU A 349 -3.36 4.87 0.61
N PRO A 350 -3.05 4.16 1.71
CA PRO A 350 -2.45 4.71 2.92
C PRO A 350 -0.95 4.92 2.72
N PHE A 351 -0.62 5.79 1.77
CA PHE A 351 0.75 6.08 1.37
C PHE A 351 1.46 7.00 2.36
N VAL A 352 0.69 7.85 3.05
CA VAL A 352 1.22 8.96 3.83
C VAL A 352 0.39 9.11 5.10
N GLY A 353 1.01 8.84 6.24
CA GLY A 353 0.44 9.21 7.54
C GLY A 353 0.41 10.74 7.71
N GLY A 354 -0.45 11.27 8.58
CA GLY A 354 -0.38 12.67 9.00
C GLY A 354 -0.93 13.71 8.02
N ASN A 355 -1.97 13.40 7.24
CA ASN A 355 -2.62 14.32 6.29
C ASN A 355 -1.73 14.86 5.16
N ALA A 356 -0.57 14.25 4.91
CA ALA A 356 0.26 14.62 3.77
C ALA A 356 -0.36 14.14 2.45
N SER A 357 -0.05 14.83 1.36
CA SER A 357 -0.41 14.38 0.00
C SER A 357 0.53 13.26 -0.43
N THR A 358 0.03 12.32 -1.25
CA THR A 358 0.81 11.18 -1.77
C THR A 358 2.08 11.60 -2.52
N ILE A 359 2.06 12.79 -3.14
CA ILE A 359 3.22 13.37 -3.81
C ILE A 359 4.40 13.61 -2.86
N GLU A 360 4.15 13.73 -1.55
CA GLU A 360 5.20 13.93 -0.56
C GLU A 360 6.16 12.72 -0.49
N ILE A 361 5.74 11.50 -0.83
CA ILE A 361 6.66 10.35 -0.87
C ILE A 361 7.85 10.56 -1.81
N ILE A 362 7.60 11.16 -2.98
CA ILE A 362 8.61 11.33 -4.02
C ILE A 362 9.27 12.71 -3.97
N ARG A 363 8.70 13.65 -3.22
CA ARG A 363 9.33 14.95 -2.97
C ARG A 363 10.47 14.81 -1.98
N ARG A 364 11.42 15.73 -2.10
CA ARG A 364 12.48 15.89 -1.09
C ARG A 364 11.85 16.29 0.24
N ALA A 365 12.47 15.83 1.32
CA ALA A 365 12.09 16.26 2.66
C ALA A 365 12.19 17.79 2.77
N PRO A 366 11.16 18.46 3.33
CA PRO A 366 11.23 19.87 3.72
C PRO A 366 12.38 20.10 4.69
N ALA A 367 12.87 21.35 4.75
CA ALA A 367 13.86 21.73 5.73
C ALA A 367 13.34 21.43 7.16
N ASN A 368 14.14 20.68 7.94
CA ASN A 368 13.84 20.26 9.31
C ASN A 368 12.71 19.22 9.48
N GLU A 369 12.31 18.51 8.42
CA GLU A 369 11.43 17.34 8.59
C GLU A 369 12.16 16.22 9.36
N ASP A 370 11.52 15.68 10.39
CA ASP A 370 12.02 14.54 11.14
C ASP A 370 11.95 13.26 10.27
N ALA A 371 13.11 12.70 9.94
CA ALA A 371 13.23 11.47 9.15
C ALA A 371 12.56 10.25 9.80
N THR A 372 12.33 10.29 11.12
CA THR A 372 11.65 9.23 11.87
C THR A 372 10.14 9.45 11.99
N SER A 373 9.60 10.58 11.52
CA SER A 373 8.16 10.76 11.41
C SER A 373 7.54 9.77 10.41
N LEU A 374 6.22 9.54 10.48
CA LEU A 374 5.53 8.65 9.53
C LEU A 374 5.75 9.08 8.07
N ILE A 375 5.72 10.39 7.80
CA ILE A 375 5.98 10.95 6.47
C ILE A 375 7.46 10.74 6.11
N GLY A 376 8.38 11.11 7.02
CA GLY A 376 9.82 10.94 6.80
C GLY A 376 10.20 9.50 6.46
N GLN A 377 9.68 8.52 7.19
CA GLN A 377 9.93 7.10 6.94
C GLN A 377 9.33 6.61 5.61
N SER A 378 8.23 7.23 5.15
CA SER A 378 7.58 6.88 3.87
C SER A 378 8.27 7.47 2.63
N ARG A 379 9.08 8.54 2.77
CA ARG A 379 9.72 9.19 1.62
C ARG A 379 10.78 8.28 0.99
N LEU A 380 10.71 8.11 -0.34
CA LEU A 380 11.73 7.37 -1.10
C LEU A 380 13.12 7.98 -0.92
N TYR A 381 13.19 9.31 -0.71
CA TYR A 381 14.43 10.00 -0.37
C TYR A 381 15.13 9.41 0.86
N ASN A 382 14.38 9.01 1.89
CA ASN A 382 14.94 8.45 3.13
C ASN A 382 15.19 6.94 3.06
N GLN A 383 14.54 6.24 2.13
CA GLN A 383 14.72 4.80 1.90
C GLN A 383 15.85 4.48 0.90
N ALA A 384 16.25 5.45 0.08
CA ALA A 384 17.30 5.25 -0.91
C ALA A 384 18.67 5.04 -0.23
N SER A 385 19.49 4.15 -0.82
CA SER A 385 20.93 4.04 -0.48
C SER A 385 21.83 4.82 -1.45
N LEU A 386 21.25 5.33 -2.54
CA LEU A 386 21.89 6.21 -3.52
C LEU A 386 20.88 7.29 -3.93
N ARG A 387 21.30 8.56 -3.89
CA ARG A 387 20.46 9.71 -4.25
C ARG A 387 21.11 10.48 -5.39
N ILE A 388 20.38 10.69 -6.48
CA ILE A 388 20.77 11.59 -7.58
C ILE A 388 19.83 12.80 -7.52
N LEU A 389 20.40 13.97 -7.27
CA LEU A 389 19.67 15.20 -6.98
C LEU A 389 20.07 16.28 -7.97
N ILE A 390 19.07 16.91 -8.60
CA ILE A 390 19.26 18.04 -9.52
C ILE A 390 18.54 19.27 -8.98
N SER A 391 19.17 20.43 -8.99
CA SER A 391 18.59 21.65 -8.41
C SER A 391 19.16 22.91 -9.04
N ASP A 392 18.33 23.93 -9.25
CA ASP A 392 18.76 25.22 -9.81
C ASP A 392 19.80 25.94 -8.93
N THR A 393 19.77 25.69 -7.63
CA THR A 393 20.71 26.28 -6.65
C THR A 393 21.29 25.22 -5.73
N THR A 394 22.55 25.38 -5.31
CA THR A 394 23.20 24.52 -4.31
C THR A 394 22.49 24.53 -2.95
N ALA A 395 21.85 25.62 -2.56
CA ALA A 395 21.13 25.75 -1.28
C ALA A 395 19.96 24.76 -1.10
N LYS A 396 19.47 24.16 -2.20
CA LYS A 396 18.40 23.16 -2.21
C LYS A 396 18.96 21.72 -2.34
N LEU A 397 20.27 21.57 -2.24
CA LEU A 397 20.98 20.29 -2.20
C LEU A 397 21.54 20.06 -0.79
N PRO A 398 21.63 18.79 -0.34
CA PRO A 398 22.23 18.45 0.95
C PRO A 398 23.61 19.08 1.12
N GLY A 399 23.91 19.62 2.31
CA GLY A 399 25.20 20.26 2.58
C GLY A 399 25.47 21.56 1.82
N ASN A 400 24.49 22.06 1.05
CA ASN A 400 24.64 23.23 0.17
C ASN A 400 25.77 23.06 -0.87
N THR A 401 26.04 21.81 -1.30
CA THR A 401 27.06 21.47 -2.30
C THR A 401 26.43 20.86 -3.56
N GLY A 402 27.12 20.95 -4.69
CA GLY A 402 26.72 20.37 -5.96
C GLY A 402 27.70 20.74 -7.07
N VAL A 403 27.72 19.95 -8.13
CA VAL A 403 28.54 20.21 -9.33
C VAL A 403 27.66 20.95 -10.35
N PRO A 404 28.08 22.13 -10.85
CA PRO A 404 27.29 22.86 -11.84
C PRO A 404 27.20 22.08 -13.16
N LEU A 405 26.00 22.02 -13.74
CA LEU A 405 25.73 21.34 -15.01
C LEU A 405 26.26 22.11 -16.22
N ASN A 406 26.40 23.43 -16.09
CA ASN A 406 26.94 24.35 -17.10
C ASN A 406 28.39 24.80 -16.81
N GLY A 407 29.02 24.27 -15.75
CA GLY A 407 30.35 24.68 -15.34
C GLY A 407 31.43 23.73 -15.85
N ASN A 408 32.62 24.27 -16.17
CA ASN A 408 33.81 23.44 -16.33
C ASN A 408 34.11 22.74 -14.99
N ILE A 409 34.00 21.41 -14.94
CA ILE A 409 34.38 20.60 -13.78
C ILE A 409 35.91 20.64 -13.64
N THR A 410 36.43 21.60 -12.89
CA THR A 410 37.89 21.81 -12.71
C THR A 410 38.44 21.19 -11.42
N GLY A 411 37.69 20.30 -10.78
CA GLY A 411 38.15 19.57 -9.60
C GLY A 411 39.09 18.43 -10.00
N ALA A 412 40.36 18.51 -9.59
CA ALA A 412 41.28 17.38 -9.70
C ALA A 412 40.61 16.12 -9.13
N PRO A 413 40.59 15.00 -9.88
CA PRO A 413 39.82 13.82 -9.48
C PRO A 413 40.30 13.30 -8.13
N TRP A 414 39.36 12.85 -7.30
CA TRP A 414 39.69 12.04 -6.13
C TRP A 414 40.49 10.82 -6.63
N ASN A 415 41.74 10.69 -6.19
CA ASN A 415 42.62 9.61 -6.62
C ASN A 415 42.24 8.31 -5.92
N TYR A 416 41.14 7.68 -6.35
CA TYR A 416 40.98 6.25 -6.14
C TYR A 416 41.61 5.51 -7.31
N SER A 417 42.87 5.10 -7.13
CA SER A 417 43.53 4.18 -8.05
C SER A 417 42.87 2.81 -7.92
N VAL A 418 41.91 2.50 -8.79
CA VAL A 418 41.51 1.11 -9.02
C VAL A 418 42.74 0.41 -9.59
N ALA A 419 43.19 -0.69 -8.97
CA ALA A 419 44.44 -1.38 -9.29
C ALA A 419 44.60 -1.87 -10.76
N LYS A 420 43.60 -1.63 -11.61
CA LYS A 420 43.57 -2.02 -13.04
C LYS A 420 43.60 -0.89 -14.06
N MET A 421 43.55 0.39 -13.70
CA MET A 421 43.53 1.48 -14.69
C MET A 421 44.43 2.67 -14.30
N PRO A 422 45.76 2.57 -14.44
CA PRO A 422 46.69 3.63 -14.01
C PRO A 422 46.84 4.77 -15.04
N THR A 423 46.53 4.54 -16.33
CA THR A 423 46.97 5.46 -17.41
C THR A 423 45.90 5.84 -18.44
N PHE A 424 44.67 5.33 -18.35
CA PHE A 424 43.61 5.72 -19.28
C PHE A 424 42.32 6.00 -18.53
N ARG A 425 42.00 7.28 -18.38
CA ARG A 425 40.67 7.76 -17.98
C ARG A 425 40.05 8.35 -19.23
N PRO A 426 38.90 7.84 -19.72
CA PRO A 426 38.23 8.50 -20.84
C PRO A 426 37.92 9.93 -20.40
N PRO A 427 38.34 10.97 -21.16
CA PRO A 427 37.94 12.33 -20.85
C PRO A 427 36.40 12.40 -20.87
N PHE A 428 35.82 13.35 -20.13
CA PHE A 428 34.44 13.75 -20.42
C PHE A 428 34.32 14.01 -21.92
N ALA A 429 33.21 13.60 -22.52
CA ALA A 429 32.92 13.96 -23.89
C ALA A 429 32.98 15.49 -24.01
N GLN A 430 34.06 16.01 -24.59
CA GLN A 430 34.10 17.37 -25.09
C GLN A 430 33.41 17.32 -26.44
N ALA A 431 32.31 18.06 -26.55
CA ALA A 431 31.72 18.32 -27.86
C ALA A 431 32.76 19.07 -28.72
N ASP A 432 32.87 18.69 -29.99
CA ASP A 432 33.80 19.32 -30.93
C ASP A 432 33.32 20.75 -31.20
N PRO A 433 34.13 21.79 -30.88
CA PRO A 433 33.73 23.17 -31.09
C PRO A 433 33.49 23.53 -32.56
N ASN A 434 33.92 22.67 -33.48
CA ASN A 434 33.80 22.85 -34.92
C ASN A 434 32.64 22.02 -35.52
N ASP A 435 31.91 21.25 -34.71
CA ASP A 435 30.70 20.58 -35.15
C ASP A 435 29.61 21.63 -35.43
N VAL A 436 28.96 21.52 -36.59
CA VAL A 436 27.91 22.45 -37.02
C VAL A 436 26.66 22.38 -36.15
N GLU A 437 26.50 21.29 -35.40
CA GLU A 437 25.44 21.09 -34.40
C GLU A 437 25.90 21.47 -32.97
N PHE A 438 27.10 22.03 -32.81
CA PHE A 438 27.63 22.45 -31.51
C PHE A 438 26.92 23.70 -30.97
N LEU A 439 26.05 23.48 -30.00
CA LEU A 439 25.35 24.53 -29.27
C LEU A 439 26.23 25.09 -28.15
N THR A 440 26.54 26.39 -28.23
CA THR A 440 27.17 27.15 -27.13
C THR A 440 26.24 28.27 -26.67
N ALA A 441 26.43 28.76 -25.44
CA ALA A 441 25.71 29.93 -24.94
C ALA A 441 25.93 31.21 -25.79
N ALA A 442 26.90 31.20 -26.72
CA ALA A 442 27.22 32.31 -27.62
C ALA A 442 26.77 32.12 -29.08
N ASN A 443 26.32 30.91 -29.48
CA ASN A 443 25.82 30.65 -30.82
C ASN A 443 24.32 31.02 -30.88
N ALA A 444 24.04 32.13 -31.55
CA ALA A 444 22.96 33.05 -31.24
C ALA A 444 21.62 32.83 -31.96
N ASP A 445 21.21 31.59 -32.28
CA ASP A 445 19.92 31.36 -32.96
C ASP A 445 18.87 30.58 -32.13
N GLU A 446 19.21 30.03 -30.96
CA GLU A 446 18.22 29.39 -30.05
C GLU A 446 17.93 30.20 -28.76
N THR A 447 18.48 31.40 -28.62
CA THR A 447 18.35 32.21 -27.39
C THR A 447 17.05 32.98 -27.25
N THR A 448 16.10 32.86 -28.19
CA THR A 448 14.79 33.48 -27.98
C THR A 448 13.84 32.64 -27.13
N ASN A 449 14.09 31.34 -26.86
CA ASN A 449 13.25 30.56 -25.93
C ASN A 449 13.82 29.24 -25.35
N ALA A 450 15.07 28.84 -25.60
CA ALA A 450 15.63 27.62 -24.98
C ALA A 450 16.64 27.98 -23.89
N GLU A 451 16.19 28.02 -22.63
CA GLU A 451 17.09 28.00 -21.48
C GLU A 451 17.89 26.68 -21.52
N LEU A 452 19.20 26.76 -21.78
CA LEU A 452 20.12 25.65 -21.51
C LEU A 452 19.88 25.13 -20.08
N ILE A 453 20.05 23.82 -19.85
CA ILE A 453 19.87 23.22 -18.51
C ILE A 453 20.93 23.80 -17.56
N ASP A 454 20.59 24.89 -16.88
CA ASP A 454 21.34 25.49 -15.78
C ASP A 454 20.93 24.81 -14.45
N GLY A 455 21.87 24.74 -13.51
CA GLY A 455 21.68 24.13 -12.20
C GLY A 455 22.86 23.26 -11.75
N PHE A 456 22.61 22.48 -10.71
CA PHE A 456 23.60 21.68 -9.99
C PHE A 456 23.12 20.23 -9.87
N ILE A 457 24.04 19.29 -10.07
CA ILE A 457 23.85 17.88 -9.76
C ILE A 457 24.61 17.52 -8.48
N LYS A 458 24.00 16.66 -7.66
CA LYS A 458 24.66 16.01 -6.52
C LYS A 458 24.28 14.54 -6.46
N ILE A 459 25.26 13.67 -6.28
CA ILE A 459 25.09 12.24 -6.09
C ILE A 459 25.66 11.86 -4.73
N GLU A 460 24.83 11.32 -3.85
CA GLU A 460 25.25 10.85 -2.53
C GLU A 460 24.98 9.35 -2.38
N ARG A 461 25.93 8.64 -1.79
CA ARG A 461 25.80 7.22 -1.43
C ARG A 461 25.75 7.08 0.09
N GLN A 462 24.89 6.21 0.57
CA GLN A 462 24.88 5.81 1.97
C GLN A 462 25.90 4.68 2.19
N ASN A 463 26.78 4.86 3.18
CA ASN A 463 27.72 3.84 3.62
C ASN A 463 27.05 2.82 4.55
N ALA A 464 27.74 1.71 4.83
CA ALA A 464 27.23 0.64 5.71
C ALA A 464 26.95 1.11 7.16
N ASP A 465 27.55 2.21 7.59
CA ASP A 465 27.32 2.87 8.88
C ASP A 465 26.20 3.93 8.84
N ALA A 466 25.40 3.95 7.75
CA ALA A 466 24.35 4.92 7.47
C ALA A 466 24.81 6.37 7.21
N THR A 467 26.11 6.64 7.13
CA THR A 467 26.63 7.98 6.77
C THR A 467 26.49 8.27 5.28
N TRP A 468 26.16 9.51 4.93
CA TRP A 468 26.05 9.96 3.54
C TRP A 468 27.37 10.54 3.04
N THR A 469 27.87 10.02 1.92
CA THR A 469 29.08 10.50 1.25
C THR A 469 28.74 11.08 -0.11
N ASP A 470 29.23 12.28 -0.38
CA ASP A 470 29.16 12.90 -1.70
C ASP A 470 30.12 12.17 -2.66
N VAL A 471 29.54 11.47 -3.62
CA VAL A 471 30.23 10.71 -4.67
C VAL A 471 30.00 11.34 -6.05
N THR A 472 29.52 12.60 -6.10
CA THR A 472 29.19 13.29 -7.34
C THR A 472 30.39 13.33 -8.28
N THR A 473 31.52 13.84 -7.81
CA THR A 473 32.75 13.96 -8.60
C THR A 473 33.34 12.60 -8.95
N GLU A 474 33.24 11.61 -8.06
CA GLU A 474 33.68 10.23 -8.33
C GLU A 474 32.90 9.63 -9.50
N ILE A 475 31.56 9.64 -9.44
CA ILE A 475 30.69 9.07 -10.47
C ILE A 475 30.81 9.84 -11.79
N LEU A 476 30.83 11.17 -11.75
CA LEU A 476 30.98 11.96 -12.96
C LEU A 476 32.35 11.74 -13.62
N ASN A 477 33.44 11.60 -12.85
CA ASN A 477 34.78 11.33 -13.38
C ASN A 477 34.94 9.96 -14.03
N TYR A 478 34.06 9.00 -13.75
CA TYR A 478 34.01 7.73 -14.50
C TYR A 478 33.42 7.91 -15.91
N GLY A 479 32.85 9.07 -16.21
CA GLY A 479 32.32 9.47 -17.51
C GLY A 479 30.89 8.98 -17.75
N ILE A 480 30.14 9.75 -18.54
CA ILE A 480 28.88 9.35 -19.16
C ILE A 480 29.20 9.21 -20.65
N SER A 481 29.11 8.01 -21.21
CA SER A 481 29.49 7.74 -22.59
C SER A 481 28.38 7.02 -23.33
N THR A 482 28.14 7.43 -24.57
CA THR A 482 27.15 6.85 -25.47
C THR A 482 27.68 5.61 -26.23
N ASN A 483 29.00 5.33 -26.16
CA ASN A 483 29.67 4.32 -27.00
C ASN A 483 30.78 3.51 -26.29
N GLN A 484 30.89 3.55 -24.96
CA GLN A 484 31.88 2.76 -24.21
C GLN A 484 31.24 1.55 -23.54
N THR A 485 31.86 0.39 -23.70
CA THR A 485 31.42 -0.86 -23.07
C THR A 485 31.39 -0.78 -21.54
N ASP A 486 32.14 0.16 -20.97
CA ASP A 486 32.38 0.30 -19.52
C ASP A 486 31.64 1.49 -18.88
N ALA A 487 30.72 2.14 -19.59
CA ALA A 487 29.91 3.23 -19.02
C ALA A 487 28.88 2.71 -18.01
N ILE A 488 28.75 3.39 -16.86
CA ILE A 488 27.83 3.03 -15.77
C ILE A 488 26.34 3.22 -16.16
N LEU A 489 26.03 4.18 -17.04
CA LEU A 489 24.67 4.47 -17.52
C LEU A 489 24.65 4.59 -19.05
N ARG A 490 23.90 3.72 -19.74
CA ARG A 490 23.63 3.80 -21.18
C ARG A 490 22.18 4.20 -21.42
N PHE A 491 21.96 5.32 -22.11
CA PHE A 491 20.65 5.72 -22.63
C PHE A 491 20.63 5.47 -24.13
N GLN A 492 19.97 4.39 -24.60
CA GLN A 492 19.93 4.02 -26.02
C GLN A 492 18.55 3.48 -26.43
N LYS A 493 17.97 4.02 -27.51
CA LYS A 493 17.02 3.32 -28.38
C LYS A 493 17.63 3.25 -29.78
N PRO A 494 17.54 2.12 -30.52
CA PRO A 494 17.98 2.04 -31.92
C PRO A 494 17.30 3.13 -32.78
N ARG A 495 18.08 3.81 -33.62
CA ARG A 495 17.57 4.84 -34.54
C ARG A 495 16.61 4.16 -35.51
N TRP A 496 15.47 4.80 -35.73
CA TRP A 496 14.49 4.35 -36.73
C TRP A 496 14.92 4.91 -38.08
N ASP A 497 15.16 4.05 -39.08
CA ASP A 497 15.38 4.50 -40.45
C ASP A 497 14.03 4.65 -41.17
N ALA A 498 13.71 5.88 -41.55
CA ALA A 498 12.46 6.20 -42.21
C ALA A 498 12.41 5.65 -43.65
N ALA A 499 13.55 5.33 -44.27
CA ALA A 499 13.60 4.80 -45.62
C ALA A 499 13.28 3.28 -45.68
N ASP A 500 13.51 2.55 -44.59
CA ASP A 500 13.55 1.08 -44.58
C ASP A 500 12.43 0.47 -43.72
N GLY A 501 11.81 1.28 -42.85
CA GLY A 501 10.78 0.83 -41.90
C GLY A 501 11.31 -0.14 -40.83
N THR A 502 12.63 -0.18 -40.62
CA THR A 502 13.27 -1.06 -39.64
C THR A 502 14.13 -0.27 -38.64
N ASN A 503 14.30 -0.83 -37.45
CA ASN A 503 15.24 -0.29 -36.48
C ASN A 503 16.66 -0.64 -36.92
N SER A 504 17.58 0.31 -36.77
CA SER A 504 18.98 0.07 -37.08
C SER A 504 19.56 -1.08 -36.23
N ILE A 505 20.29 -1.98 -36.89
CA ILE A 505 20.99 -3.12 -36.27
C ILE A 505 22.47 -2.82 -36.02
N ALA A 506 22.94 -1.64 -36.44
CA ALA A 506 24.30 -1.19 -36.23
C ALA A 506 24.47 -0.71 -34.78
N ALA A 507 25.49 -1.21 -34.09
CA ALA A 507 25.77 -0.89 -32.68
C ALA A 507 26.04 0.60 -32.41
N THR A 508 26.24 1.39 -33.46
CA THR A 508 26.58 2.82 -33.43
C THR A 508 25.42 3.75 -33.79
N ASP A 509 24.23 3.20 -34.05
CA ASP A 509 23.12 3.97 -34.64
C ASP A 509 21.87 3.97 -33.74
N TYR A 510 21.83 4.95 -32.84
CA TYR A 510 20.83 5.08 -31.78
C TYR A 510 20.37 6.55 -31.63
N SER A 511 19.15 6.76 -31.14
CA SER A 511 18.61 8.06 -30.76
C SER A 511 18.72 8.28 -29.24
N PRO A 512 18.97 9.52 -28.77
CA PRO A 512 18.95 9.84 -27.35
C PRO A 512 17.54 9.69 -26.75
N ILE A 513 17.46 9.16 -25.52
CA ILE A 513 16.24 9.17 -24.71
C ILE A 513 16.19 10.50 -23.97
N ASN A 514 15.10 11.26 -24.15
CA ASN A 514 14.81 12.45 -23.35
C ASN A 514 14.39 12.02 -21.93
N LEU A 515 15.00 12.61 -20.91
CA LEU A 515 14.57 12.48 -19.52
C LEU A 515 13.36 13.40 -19.28
N TYR A 516 12.26 12.85 -18.80
CA TYR A 516 11.04 13.59 -18.45
C TYR A 516 11.19 14.25 -17.06
N ASP A 517 11.00 15.57 -16.96
CA ASP A 517 10.95 16.31 -15.70
C ASP A 517 9.50 16.41 -15.21
N ALA A 518 9.20 15.83 -14.04
CA ALA A 518 7.85 15.86 -13.46
C ALA A 518 7.35 17.27 -13.04
N ARG A 519 8.16 18.32 -13.22
CA ARG A 519 7.82 19.72 -12.93
C ARG A 519 7.15 20.47 -14.10
N GLU A 520 6.90 19.82 -15.25
CA GLU A 520 6.21 20.44 -16.40
C GLU A 520 4.75 20.85 -16.16
N SER A 521 4.18 20.65 -14.97
CA SER A 521 2.84 21.15 -14.61
C SER A 521 2.84 22.53 -13.92
N HIS A 522 4.00 23.17 -13.70
CA HIS A 522 4.07 24.53 -13.15
C HIS A 522 4.85 25.47 -14.07
N TRP A 523 4.30 26.66 -14.29
CA TRP A 523 4.94 27.71 -15.08
C TRP A 523 6.20 28.18 -14.36
N ARG A 524 7.33 28.30 -15.07
CA ARG A 524 8.50 29.07 -14.59
C ARG A 524 8.10 30.54 -14.54
N THR A 525 7.42 31.00 -13.50
CA THR A 525 7.15 32.42 -13.34
C THR A 525 8.36 33.09 -12.72
N THR A 526 9.13 33.81 -13.53
CA THR A 526 9.82 35.01 -13.06
C THR A 526 8.76 36.04 -12.65
N PRO A 527 8.98 36.85 -11.59
CA PRO A 527 8.06 37.94 -11.27
C PRO A 527 8.07 38.92 -12.45
N ALA A 528 6.90 39.12 -13.07
CA ALA A 528 6.72 40.03 -14.19
C ALA A 528 7.17 41.46 -13.85
N PRO A 529 7.90 42.17 -14.74
CA PRO A 529 7.76 43.61 -14.81
C PRO A 529 6.43 43.94 -15.51
N ALA A 530 5.71 44.89 -14.94
CA ALA A 530 4.40 45.34 -15.37
C ALA A 530 4.33 45.71 -16.86
N SER A 531 3.39 45.13 -17.60
CA SER A 531 2.39 45.82 -18.44
C SER A 531 1.77 44.84 -19.46
N MET A 532 0.46 44.61 -19.35
CA MET A 532 -0.36 44.21 -20.49
C MET A 532 -1.17 45.44 -20.92
N PRO A 533 -1.35 45.69 -22.22
CA PRO A 533 -2.65 46.05 -22.75
C PRO A 533 -3.36 44.78 -23.23
N LYS A 534 -4.60 44.59 -22.75
CA LYS A 534 -5.57 43.67 -23.34
C LYS A 534 -5.82 44.08 -24.80
N SER A 535 -5.79 43.14 -25.74
CA SER A 535 -6.63 43.23 -26.94
C SER A 535 -7.32 41.91 -27.19
N ALA A 536 -8.64 42.01 -27.37
CA ALA A 536 -9.58 40.95 -27.64
C ALA A 536 -9.34 40.26 -29.00
N LEU A 537 -9.56 38.95 -29.05
CA LEU A 537 -10.54 38.27 -29.90
C LEU A 537 -10.68 36.80 -29.45
#